data_AF-A0A1K1N245-F1
#
_entry.id   AF-A0A1K1N245-F1
#
_cell.length_a   1.000
_cell.length_b   1.000
_cell.length_c   1.000
_cell.angle_alpha   90.00
_cell.angle_beta   90.00
_cell.angle_gamma   90.00
#
_symmetry.space_group_name_H-M   'P 1'
#
loop_
_entity.id
_entity.type
_entity.pdbx_description
1 polymer ?
#
loop_
_entity_poly.entity_id
_entity_poly.type
_entity_poly.pdbx_seq_one_letter_code
_entity_poly.pdbx_strand_id
1 'polypeptide(L)'
;MPKVCQFGKYIIFFWSNEANEPIHVHVCEGAPHADATKIWLDGMVRLAHNKSKIPMRDLNIIMRWLAANRQLIEDKWEKHFRNN
;
A
#
# COMPACT_ATOMS: atom_id res chain seq x y z
N MET A 1 4.85 -11.86 -1.78
CA MET A 1 3.98 -10.69 -1.51
C MET A 1 3.55 -10.71 -0.05
N PRO A 2 4.22 -9.96 0.84
CA PRO A 2 3.79 -9.85 2.22
C PRO A 2 2.56 -8.95 2.32
N LYS A 3 1.56 -9.41 3.07
CA LYS A 3 0.38 -8.63 3.39
C LYS A 3 0.73 -7.64 4.50
N VAL A 4 0.51 -6.35 4.27
CA VAL A 4 0.70 -5.30 5.27
C VAL A 4 -0.47 -5.33 6.25
N CYS A 5 -1.70 -5.29 5.73
CA CYS A 5 -2.92 -5.27 6.54
C CYS A 5 -4.14 -5.70 5.69
N GLN A 6 -5.23 -6.06 6.36
CA GLN A 6 -6.56 -6.13 5.75
C GLN A 6 -7.48 -5.13 6.43
N PHE A 7 -8.11 -4.27 5.63
CA PHE A 7 -9.07 -3.29 6.09
C PHE A 7 -10.42 -3.59 5.47
N GLY A 8 -11.26 -4.33 6.20
CA GLY A 8 -12.52 -4.87 5.67
C GLY A 8 -12.28 -5.75 4.43
N LYS A 9 -12.81 -5.31 3.29
CA LYS A 9 -12.68 -5.98 1.98
C LYS A 9 -11.38 -5.64 1.24
N TYR A 10 -10.61 -4.66 1.72
CA TYR A 10 -9.38 -4.21 1.09
C TYR A 10 -8.15 -4.91 1.65
N ILE A 11 -7.27 -5.34 0.75
CA ILE A 11 -5.95 -5.88 1.08
C ILE A 11 -4.91 -4.81 0.76
N ILE A 12 -4.05 -4.52 1.73
CA ILE A 12 -2.90 -3.62 1.59
C ILE A 12 -1.62 -4.47 1.61
N PHE A 13 -0.75 -4.30 0.63
CA PHE A 13 0.42 -5.17 0.42
C PHE A 13 1.56 -4.50 -0.35
N PHE A 14 2.72 -5.17 -0.40
CA PHE A 14 3.88 -4.80 -1.21
C PHE A 14 4.10 -5.81 -2.34
N TRP A 15 4.47 -5.35 -3.54
CA TRP A 15 5.01 -6.25 -4.56
C TRP A 15 6.51 -6.47 -4.32
N SER A 16 6.93 -7.73 -4.24
CA SER A 16 8.31 -8.09 -3.89
C SER A 16 9.34 -7.73 -4.98
N ASN A 17 8.90 -7.37 -6.20
CA ASN A 17 9.76 -7.00 -7.33
C ASN A 17 9.89 -5.48 -7.54
N GLU A 18 9.42 -4.65 -6.61
CA GLU A 18 9.49 -3.17 -6.69
C GLU A 18 10.47 -2.57 -5.66
N ALA A 19 11.52 -3.30 -5.28
CA ALA A 19 12.53 -2.87 -4.30
C ALA A 19 13.28 -1.60 -4.69
N ASN A 20 13.32 -1.30 -5.99
CA ASN A 20 14.06 -0.17 -6.60
C ASN A 20 13.25 1.13 -6.56
N GLU A 21 12.03 1.10 -6.05
CA GLU A 21 11.16 2.26 -5.94
C GLU A 21 11.11 2.80 -4.50
N PRO A 22 10.73 4.07 -4.31
CA PRO A 22 10.41 4.60 -2.98
C PRO A 22 9.30 3.80 -2.30
N ILE A 23 9.22 3.89 -0.97
CA ILE A 23 8.21 3.17 -0.18
C ILE A 23 6.79 3.46 -0.67
N HIS A 24 6.03 2.39 -0.90
CA HIS A 24 4.65 2.46 -1.35
C HIS A 24 3.86 1.21 -0.97
N VAL A 25 2.54 1.29 -1.10
CA VAL A 25 1.64 0.14 -0.95
C VAL A 25 0.74 0.01 -2.17
N HIS A 26 0.28 -1.22 -2.38
CA HIS A 26 -0.79 -1.56 -3.30
C HIS A 26 -2.05 -1.94 -2.52
N VAL A 27 -3.20 -1.55 -3.04
CA VAL A 27 -4.50 -1.74 -2.42
C VAL A 27 -5.49 -2.28 -3.43
N CYS A 28 -6.17 -3.38 -3.09
CA CYS A 28 -7.23 -3.93 -3.92
C CYS A 28 -8.33 -4.58 -3.07
N GLU A 29 -9.51 -4.76 -3.66
CA GLU A 29 -10.55 -5.62 -3.10
C GLU A 29 -10.32 -7.07 -3.55
N GLY A 30 -10.52 -8.04 -2.64
CA GLY A 30 -10.31 -9.45 -2.95
C GLY A 30 -8.83 -9.78 -3.13
N ALA A 31 -8.44 -10.39 -4.25
CA ALA A 31 -7.09 -10.88 -4.48
C ALA A 31 -6.17 -9.82 -5.15
N PRO A 32 -4.87 -9.78 -4.79
CA PRO A 32 -3.86 -8.95 -5.44
C PRO A 32 -3.79 -9.15 -6.96
N HIS A 33 -3.68 -8.06 -7.71
CA HIS A 33 -3.63 -8.07 -9.17
C HIS A 33 -2.90 -6.84 -9.70
N ALA A 34 -2.49 -6.88 -10.97
CA ALA A 34 -1.63 -5.85 -11.59
C ALA A 34 -2.23 -4.43 -11.56
N ASP A 35 -3.56 -4.31 -11.61
CA ASP A 35 -4.28 -3.04 -11.55
C ASP A 35 -4.62 -2.59 -10.11
N ALA A 36 -3.90 -3.10 -9.10
CA ALA A 36 -4.03 -2.64 -7.73
C ALA A 36 -3.79 -1.12 -7.64
N THR A 37 -4.51 -0.46 -6.74
CA THR A 37 -4.38 0.97 -6.48
C THR A 37 -3.06 1.23 -5.78
N LYS A 38 -2.23 2.10 -6.34
CA LYS A 38 -0.89 2.38 -5.82
C LYS A 38 -0.88 3.69 -5.05
N ILE A 39 -0.30 3.67 -3.85
CA ILE A 39 -0.20 4.81 -2.95
C ILE A 39 1.24 4.92 -2.45
N TRP A 40 1.87 6.07 -2.66
CA TRP A 40 3.22 6.35 -2.20
C TRP A 40 3.24 6.80 -0.74
N LEU A 41 4.32 6.47 -0.04
CA LEU A 41 4.62 6.90 1.33
C LEU A 41 5.98 7.62 1.42
N ASP A 42 6.51 8.13 0.29
CA ASP A 42 7.81 8.80 0.16
C ASP A 42 7.75 10.28 0.58
N GLY A 43 7.48 10.53 1.86
CA GLY A 43 7.40 11.88 2.42
C GLY A 43 5.98 12.24 2.83
N MET A 44 5.02 12.31 1.90
CA MET A 44 3.60 12.43 2.25
C MET A 44 2.83 11.27 1.62
N VAL A 45 1.73 10.84 2.26
CA VAL A 45 0.85 9.82 1.69
C VAL A 45 0.14 10.42 0.48
N ARG A 46 0.46 9.93 -0.72
CA ARG A 46 -0.07 10.44 -1.99
C ARG A 46 -0.53 9.31 -2.90
N LEU A 47 -1.68 9.51 -3.53
CA LEU A 47 -2.23 8.58 -4.49
C LEU A 47 -1.38 8.61 -5.78
N ALA A 48 -0.87 7.47 -6.22
CA ALA A 48 -0.23 7.33 -7.52
C ALA A 48 -1.27 7.16 -8.62
N HIS A 49 -2.15 6.17 -8.44
CA HIS A 49 -3.30 5.90 -9.30
C HIS A 49 -4.32 5.01 -8.60
N ASN A 50 -5.59 5.14 -8.98
CA ASN A 50 -6.71 4.32 -8.48
C ASN A 50 -7.29 3.41 -9.57
N LYS A 51 -6.47 2.45 -10.05
CA LYS A 51 -6.87 1.54 -11.13
C LYS A 51 -7.88 0.48 -10.68
N SER A 52 -7.87 0.10 -9.40
CA SER A 52 -8.89 -0.80 -8.81
C SER A 52 -10.24 -0.12 -8.61
N LYS A 53 -10.37 1.17 -8.95
CA LYS A 53 -11.61 1.95 -8.84
C LYS A 53 -12.18 1.94 -7.42
N ILE A 54 -11.30 2.04 -6.43
CA ILE A 54 -11.69 2.16 -5.02
C ILE A 54 -12.55 3.42 -4.87
N PRO A 55 -13.76 3.34 -4.29
CA PRO A 55 -14.60 4.51 -4.05
C PRO A 55 -13.85 5.58 -3.24
N MET A 56 -14.02 6.85 -3.61
CA MET A 56 -13.26 7.97 -3.02
C MET A 56 -13.35 8.02 -1.49
N ARG A 57 -14.52 7.69 -0.92
CA ARG A 57 -14.73 7.62 0.53
C ARG A 57 -13.78 6.62 1.18
N ASP A 58 -13.71 5.41 0.64
CA ASP A 58 -12.90 4.32 1.19
C ASP A 58 -11.42 4.61 0.96
N LEU A 59 -11.07 5.14 -0.21
CA LEU A 59 -9.71 5.57 -0.51
C LEU A 59 -9.20 6.62 0.50
N ASN A 60 -10.02 7.61 0.83
CA ASN A 60 -9.68 8.63 1.83
C ASN A 60 -9.47 8.03 3.23
N ILE A 61 -10.28 7.05 3.63
CA ILE A 61 -10.12 6.34 4.90
C ILE A 61 -8.80 5.57 4.91
N ILE A 62 -8.51 4.84 3.82
CA ILE A 62 -7.27 4.08 3.67
C ILE A 62 -6.06 5.01 3.72
N MET A 63 -6.07 6.13 2.99
CA MET A 63 -4.97 7.10 3.00
C MET A 63 -4.73 7.70 4.40
N ARG A 64 -5.79 8.03 5.14
CA ARG A 64 -5.67 8.50 6.55
C ARG A 64 -5.08 7.42 7.45
N TRP A 65 -5.51 6.18 7.30
CA TRP A 65 -4.97 5.06 8.06
C TRP A 65 -3.48 4.85 7.76
N LEU A 66 -3.08 4.90 6.48
CA LEU A 66 -1.68 4.81 6.06
C LEU A 66 -0.84 5.93 6.69
N ALA A 67 -1.33 7.17 6.68
CA ALA A 67 -0.64 8.30 7.29
C ALA A 67 -0.48 8.15 8.80
N ALA A 68 -1.53 7.69 9.49
CA ALA A 68 -1.51 7.45 10.94
C ALA A 68 -0.61 6.26 11.35
N ASN A 69 -0.39 5.30 10.45
CA ASN A 69 0.38 4.08 10.71
C ASN A 69 1.69 4.04 9.92
N ARG A 70 2.23 5.20 9.56
CA ARG A 70 3.40 5.30 8.67
C ARG A 70 4.60 4.49 9.17
N GLN A 71 4.96 4.63 10.44
CA GLN A 71 6.10 3.93 11.03
C GLN A 71 5.97 2.40 10.88
N LEU A 72 4.78 1.86 11.14
CA LEU A 72 4.51 0.42 10.98
C LEU A 72 4.74 -0.05 9.54
N ILE A 73 4.41 0.79 8.55
CA ILE A 73 4.55 0.46 7.13
C ILE A 73 6.01 0.55 6.71
N GLU A 74 6.74 1.56 7.18
CA GLU A 74 8.18 1.71 7.00
C GLU A 74 8.95 0.51 7.58
N ASP A 75 8.66 0.11 8.81
CA ASP A 75 9.30 -1.06 9.45
C ASP A 75 9.02 -2.34 8.66
N LYS A 76 7.79 -2.52 8.15
CA LYS A 76 7.43 -3.68 7.32
C LYS A 76 8.11 -3.65 5.95
N TRP A 77 8.25 -2.46 5.35
CA TRP A 77 8.94 -2.27 4.08
C TRP A 77 10.42 -2.62 4.23
N GLU A 78 11.10 -2.03 5.23
CA GLU A 78 12.49 -2.33 5.52
C GLU A 78 12.69 -3.82 5.78
N LYS A 79 11.87 -4.42 6.65
CA LYS A 79 11.96 -5.86 6.93
C LYS A 79 11.76 -6.73 5.69
N HIS A 80 10.93 -6.28 4.73
CA HIS A 80 10.68 -7.04 3.52
C HIS A 80 11.84 -6.97 2.52
N PHE A 81 12.41 -5.77 2.31
CA PHE A 81 13.39 -5.53 1.25
C PHE A 81 14.85 -5.51 1.70
N ARG A 82 15.14 -5.34 2.99
CA ARG A 82 16.50 -5.28 3.55
C ARG A 82 17.17 -6.66 3.73
N ASN A 83 16.42 -7.75 3.57
CA ASN A 83 16.93 -9.12 3.67
C ASN A 83 17.26 -9.77 2.30
N ASN A 84 17.51 -8.96 1.27
CA ASN A 84 18.01 -9.40 -0.04
C ASN A 84 19.36 -8.76 -0.36
#